data_AF-A0A9X2VXT2-F1
#
_entry.id   AF-A0A9X2VXT2-F1
#
_cell.length_a   1.000
_cell.length_b   1.000
_cell.length_c   1.000
_cell.angle_alpha   90.00
_cell.angle_beta   90.00
_cell.angle_gamma   90.00
#
_symmetry.space_group_name_H-M   'P 1'
#
loop_
_entity.id
_entity.type
_entity.pdbx_description
1 polymer ?
#
loop_
_entity_poly.entity_id
_entity_poly.type
_entity_poly.pdbx_seq_one_letter_code
_entity_poly.pdbx_strand_id
1 'polypeptide(L)' 'MLDRLALAADQVHAWVDEHETLVRQAYELGAAQHDIAPHAQVAQSTVSRILARDTTA' A
#
# COMPACT_ATOMS: atom_id res chain seq x y z
N MET A 1 -11.49 -13.71 22.45
CA MET A 1 -11.13 -12.28 22.31
C MET A 1 -9.86 -12.11 21.48
N LEU A 2 -8.83 -12.92 21.75
CA LEU A 2 -7.64 -13.03 20.90
C LEU A 2 -7.98 -13.40 19.44
N ASP A 3 -8.96 -14.29 19.20
CA ASP A 3 -9.36 -14.67 17.83
C ASP A 3 -9.94 -13.50 17.01
N ARG A 4 -10.62 -12.55 17.66
CA ARG A 4 -11.15 -11.36 16.97
C ARG A 4 -10.05 -10.36 16.62
N LEU A 5 -9.01 -10.28 17.44
CA LEU A 5 -7.84 -9.45 17.16
C LEU A 5 -6.97 -10.06 16.05
N ALA A 6 -6.79 -11.39 16.06
CA ALA A 6 -6.11 -12.10 14.98
C ALA A 6 -6.83 -11.89 13.65
N LEU A 7 -8.15 -12.08 13.61
CA LEU A 7 -8.95 -11.85 12.41
C LEU A 7 -8.85 -10.39 11.92
N ALA A 8 -8.87 -9.41 12.83
CA ALA A 8 -8.72 -8.01 12.47
C ALA A 8 -7.32 -7.72 11.90
N ALA A 9 -6.27 -8.33 12.46
CA ALA A 9 -4.91 -8.20 11.96
C ALA A 9 -4.74 -8.80 10.54
N ASP A 10 -5.36 -9.95 10.28
CA ASP A 10 -5.36 -10.60 8.97
C ASP A 10 -6.09 -9.73 7.93
N GLN A 11 -7.24 -9.16 8.30
CA GLN A 11 -7.98 -8.24 7.42
C GLN A 11 -7.18 -6.97 7.11
N VAL A 12 -6.48 -6.42 8.11
CA VAL A 12 -5.59 -5.27 7.90
C VAL A 12 -4.41 -5.65 6.99
N HIS A 13 -3.81 -6.83 7.16
CA HIS A 13 -2.74 -7.30 6.27
C HIS A 13 -3.21 -7.45 4.83
N ALA A 14 -4.34 -8.12 4.61
CA ALA A 14 -4.90 -8.29 3.26
C ALA A 14 -5.21 -6.93 2.60
N TRP A 15 -5.77 -6.00 3.36
CA TRP A 15 -6.03 -4.64 2.89
C TRP A 15 -4.73 -3.90 2.53
N VAL A 16 -3.70 -3.97 3.37
CA VAL A 16 -2.40 -3.34 3.09
C VAL A 16 -1.77 -3.92 1.81
N ASP A 17 -1.77 -5.24 1.64
CA ASP A 17 -1.20 -5.90 0.46
C ASP A 17 -1.89 -5.49 -0.85
N GLU A 18 -3.22 -5.32 -0.82
CA GLU A 18 -3.99 -4.83 -1.96
C GLU A 18 -3.58 -3.39 -2.32
N HIS A 19 -3.46 -2.51 -1.32
CA HIS A 19 -3.03 -1.13 -1.53
C HIS A 19 -1.58 -1.02 -2.01
N GLU A 20 -0.66 -1.84 -1.50
CA GLU A 20 0.72 -1.90 -1.97
C GLU A 20 0.80 -2.34 -3.44
N THR A 21 -0.05 -3.29 -3.84
CA THR A 21 -0.14 -3.75 -5.23
C THR A 21 -0.64 -2.64 -6.15
N LEU A 22 -1.68 -1.91 -5.74
CA LEU A 22 -2.25 -0.79 -6.50
C LEU A 22 -1.22 0.34 -6.71
N VAL A 23 -0.49 0.70 -5.64
CA VAL A 23 0.57 1.71 -5.69
C VAL A 23 1.67 1.33 -6.69
N ARG A 24 2.14 0.08 -6.64
CA ARG A 24 3.18 -0.42 -7.55
C ARG A 24 2.72 -0.41 -9.00
N GLN A 25 1.55 -0.97 -9.30
CA GLN A 25 1.02 -1.00 -10.66
C GLN A 25 0.85 0.41 -11.23
N ALA A 26 0.31 1.34 -10.45
CA ALA A 26 0.15 2.72 -10.92
C ALA A 26 1.51 3.39 -11.21
N TYR A 27 2.53 3.13 -10.37
CA TYR A 27 3.88 3.63 -10.60
C TYR A 27 4.55 3.01 -11.83
N GLU A 28 4.40 1.70 -12.04
CA GLU A 28 4.90 0.98 -13.23
C GLU A 28 4.26 1.48 -14.53
N LEU A 29 3.00 1.94 -14.46
CA LEU A 29 2.29 2.60 -15.57
C LEU A 29 2.74 4.06 -15.78
N GLY A 30 3.67 4.57 -14.97
CA GLY A 30 4.26 5.90 -15.09
C GLY A 30 3.51 7.01 -14.36
N ALA A 31 2.54 6.69 -13.49
CA ALA A 31 1.85 7.71 -12.70
C ALA A 31 2.80 8.36 -11.69
N ALA A 32 2.68 9.67 -11.50
CA ALA A 32 3.47 10.37 -10.49
C ALA A 32 2.98 10.02 -9.08
N GLN A 33 3.88 9.94 -8.10
CA GLN A 33 3.53 9.56 -6.73
C GLN A 33 2.39 10.42 -6.13
N HIS A 34 2.38 11.73 -6.43
CA HIS A 34 1.36 12.66 -5.94
C HIS A 34 -0.03 12.43 -6.53
N ASP A 35 -0.10 11.81 -7.71
CA ASP A 35 -1.37 11.39 -8.32
C ASP A 35 -1.82 10.04 -7.76
N ILE A 36 -0.89 9.15 -7.42
CA ILE A 36 -1.20 7.81 -6.89
C ILE A 36 -1.84 7.90 -5.51
N ALA A 37 -1.32 8.73 -4.60
CA ALA A 37 -1.77 8.82 -3.22
C ALA A 37 -3.30 9.03 -3.04
N PRO A 38 -3.94 10.01 -3.70
CA PRO A 38 -5.39 10.20 -3.60
C PRO A 38 -6.19 9.03 -4.19
N HIS A 39 -5.71 8.42 -5.29
CA HIS A 39 -6.41 7.29 -5.92
C HIS A 39 -6.29 5.99 -5.14
N ALA A 40 -5.13 5.75 -4.53
CA ALA A 40 -4.89 4.63 -3.63
C ALA A 40 -5.39 4.90 -2.20
N GLN A 41 -5.99 6.07 -1.92
CA GLN A 41 -6.51 6.45 -0.59
C GLN A 41 -5.47 6.30 0.54
N VAL A 42 -4.19 6.58 0.26
CA VAL A 42 -3.10 6.53 1.23
C VAL A 42 -2.38 7.87 1.32
N ALA A 43 -1.64 8.07 2.41
CA ALA A 43 -0.76 9.24 2.52
C ALA A 43 0.38 9.18 1.49
N GLN A 44 0.83 10.34 1.01
CA GLN A 44 1.98 10.45 0.11
C GLN A 44 3.23 9.76 0.68
N SER A 45 3.48 9.89 1.97
CA SER A 45 4.61 9.25 2.65
C SER A 45 4.54 7.72 2.64
N THR A 46 3.33 7.15 2.57
CA THR A 46 3.12 5.71 2.41
C THR A 46 3.53 5.26 1.01
N VAL A 47 3.12 6.00 -0.04
CA VAL A 47 3.55 5.74 -1.43
C VAL A 47 5.07 5.75 -1.53
N SER A 48 5.73 6.79 -1.02
CA SER A 48 7.19 6.88 -1.07
C SER A 48 7.89 5.75 -0.32
N ARG A 49 7.35 5.29 0.82
CA ARG A 49 7.90 4.16 1.58
C ARG A 49 7.77 2.83 0.82
N ILE A 50 6.62 2.58 0.20
CA ILE A 50 6.36 1.37 -0.59
C ILE A 50 7.37 1.29 -1.75
N LEU A 51 7.49 2.37 -2.53
CA LEU A 51 8.39 2.40 -3.69
C LEU A 51 9.88 2.35 -3.31
N ALA A 52 10.26 2.92 -2.16
CA ALA A 52 11.63 2.83 -1.65
C ALA A 52 12.00 1.39 -1.23
N ARG A 53 11.05 0.64 -0.64
CA ARG A 53 11.24 -0.77 -0.27
C ARG A 53 11.47 -1.64 -1.51
N ASP A 54 10.71 -1.38 -2.58
CA ASP A 54 10.79 -2.11 -3.85
C ASP A 54 12.11 -1.86 -4.58
N THR A 55 12.65 -0.64 -4.51
CA THR A 55 13.93 -0.27 -5.16
C THR A 55 15.15 -0.90 -4.46
N THR A 56 14.99 -1.38 -3.22
CA THR A 56 16.08 -1.96 -2.41
C THR A 56 16.09 -3.50 -2.44
N ALA A 57 15.01 -4.12 -2.95
CA ALA A 57 14.84 -5.56 -3.09
C ALA A 57 15.40 -6.07 -4.43
#